data_AF-A0A7M2RI85-F1
#
_entry.id   AF-A0A7M2RI85-F1
#
_cell.length_a   1.000
_cell.length_b   1.000
_cell.length_c   1.000
_cell.angle_alpha   90.00
_cell.angle_beta   90.00
_cell.angle_gamma   90.00
#
_symmetry.space_group_name_H-M   'P 1'
#
loop_
_entity.id
_entity.type
_entity.pdbx_description
1 polymer ?
#
loop_
_entity_poly.entity_id
_entity_poly.type
_entity_poly.pdbx_seq_one_letter_code
_entity_poly.pdbx_strand_id
1 'polypeptide(L)'
;MGKYANKKVPAYFEYKYGINFEAEKDFLAKNGYLEDAKPTGKGDAMIEKHQSVIVSHSKNSGHNKEIKKVMEEIKNVPPSSDPVNNNLVGMNLEKDGNVDAAVSLYEYNVTHRFEGSHPYKRLCIIYRKRKMYDDEIRVADKAIQNLAQSNRKEYFRNRTVKATNLKNKAK
;
A
#
# COMPACT_ATOMS: atom_id res chain seq x y z
N MET A 1 22.25 -15.40 23.42
CA MET A 1 21.25 -15.27 22.33
C MET A 1 21.51 -13.97 21.57
N GLY A 2 21.68 -14.03 20.25
CA GLY A 2 22.12 -12.89 19.43
C GLY A 2 21.04 -11.82 19.22
N LYS A 3 21.47 -10.56 19.12
CA LYS A 3 20.69 -9.30 18.99
C LYS A 3 19.62 -9.28 17.86
N TYR A 4 19.55 -10.31 17.03
CA TYR A 4 18.72 -10.36 15.82
C TYR A 4 17.82 -11.60 15.72
N ALA A 5 17.83 -12.50 16.71
CA ALA A 5 17.10 -13.77 16.64
C ALA A 5 15.58 -13.65 16.45
N ASN A 6 14.98 -12.52 16.86
CA ASN A 6 13.52 -12.29 16.83
C ASN A 6 13.07 -11.22 15.83
N LYS A 7 13.94 -10.78 14.90
CA LYS A 7 13.55 -9.75 13.93
C LYS A 7 12.94 -10.40 12.69
N LYS A 8 11.64 -10.16 12.49
CA LYS A 8 10.92 -10.58 11.28
C LYS A 8 11.45 -9.80 10.08
N VAL A 9 11.73 -10.48 8.97
CA VAL A 9 12.09 -9.85 7.70
C VAL A 9 10.95 -8.90 7.30
N PRO A 10 11.22 -7.62 7.01
CA PRO A 10 10.18 -6.69 6.63
C PRO A 10 9.49 -7.15 5.34
N ALA A 11 8.19 -7.41 5.41
CA ALA A 11 7.41 -7.97 4.29
C ALA A 11 7.46 -7.11 3.01
N TYR A 12 7.82 -5.83 3.12
CA TYR A 12 7.93 -4.94 1.96
C TYR A 12 9.01 -5.37 0.95
N PHE A 13 10.01 -6.17 1.34
CA PHE A 13 11.01 -6.69 0.39
C PHE A 13 10.36 -7.59 -0.67
N GLU A 14 9.45 -8.46 -0.24
CA GLU A 14 8.66 -9.31 -1.13
C GLU A 14 7.72 -8.48 -2.00
N TYR A 15 7.03 -7.50 -1.39
CA TYR A 15 6.08 -6.66 -2.14
C TYR A 15 6.73 -5.69 -3.14
N LYS A 16 7.89 -5.11 -2.81
CA LYS A 16 8.53 -4.05 -3.60
C LYS A 16 9.48 -4.60 -4.66
N TYR A 17 10.17 -5.70 -4.37
CA TYR A 17 11.21 -6.24 -5.25
C TYR A 17 10.91 -7.65 -5.75
N GLY A 18 9.82 -8.29 -5.28
CA GLY A 18 9.47 -9.66 -5.65
C GLY A 18 10.44 -10.71 -5.12
N ILE A 19 11.30 -10.35 -4.17
CA ILE A 19 12.34 -11.22 -3.63
C ILE A 19 11.79 -11.96 -2.41
N ASN A 20 11.66 -13.27 -2.51
CA ASN A 20 11.46 -14.13 -1.34
C ASN A 20 12.80 -14.25 -0.60
N PHE A 21 12.87 -13.68 0.61
CA PHE A 21 14.12 -13.59 1.37
C PHE A 21 14.70 -14.95 1.75
N GLU A 22 13.86 -15.93 2.08
CA GLU A 22 14.32 -17.26 2.45
C GLU A 22 14.93 -17.98 1.25
N ALA A 23 14.24 -17.90 0.09
CA ALA A 23 14.75 -18.45 -1.16
C ALA A 23 16.05 -17.77 -1.61
N GLU A 24 16.13 -16.45 -1.46
CA GLU A 24 17.32 -15.68 -1.84
C GLU A 24 18.51 -15.96 -0.92
N LYS A 25 18.28 -16.08 0.40
CA LYS A 25 19.32 -16.46 1.35
C LYS A 25 19.91 -17.83 0.99
N ASP A 26 19.05 -18.80 0.66
CA ASP A 26 19.48 -20.13 0.23
C ASP A 26 20.23 -20.08 -1.10
N PHE A 27 19.77 -19.26 -2.06
CA PHE A 27 20.46 -19.04 -3.31
C PHE A 27 21.86 -18.48 -3.08
N LEU A 28 21.99 -17.43 -2.26
CA LEU A 28 23.27 -16.79 -1.95
C LEU A 28 24.22 -17.75 -1.23
N ALA A 29 23.72 -18.57 -0.29
CA ALA A 29 24.51 -19.59 0.38
C ALA A 29 24.97 -20.69 -0.59
N LYS A 30 24.06 -21.25 -1.40
CA LYS A 30 24.37 -22.28 -2.41
C LYS A 30 25.40 -21.80 -3.44
N ASN A 31 25.39 -20.52 -3.78
CA ASN A 31 26.32 -19.93 -4.75
C ASN A 31 27.61 -19.37 -4.11
N GLY A 32 27.79 -19.57 -2.80
CA GLY A 32 29.01 -19.20 -2.06
C GLY A 32 29.17 -17.71 -1.82
N TYR A 33 28.11 -16.92 -1.90
CA TYR A 33 28.11 -15.49 -1.55
C TYR A 33 27.89 -15.26 -0.05
N LEU A 34 27.28 -16.23 0.66
CA LEU A 34 27.03 -16.20 2.09
C LEU A 34 27.50 -17.49 2.77
N GLU A 35 28.08 -17.36 3.96
CA GLU A 35 28.43 -18.46 4.88
C GLU A 35 28.06 -18.03 6.31
N ASP A 36 27.36 -18.86 7.08
CA ASP A 36 26.86 -18.53 8.42
C ASP A 36 26.13 -17.18 8.52
N ALA A 37 25.36 -16.85 7.47
CA ALA A 37 24.67 -15.58 7.29
C ALA A 37 25.58 -14.33 7.28
N LYS A 38 26.87 -14.52 6.97
CA LYS A 38 27.84 -13.46 6.72
C LYS A 38 28.30 -13.51 5.25
N PRO A 39 28.62 -12.36 4.63
CA PRO A 39 29.25 -12.35 3.31
C PRO A 39 30.57 -13.11 3.32
N THR A 40 30.80 -13.89 2.27
CA THR A 40 32.14 -14.41 1.96
C THR A 40 32.94 -13.37 1.19
N GLY A 41 34.23 -13.60 0.93
CA GLY A 41 35.01 -12.71 0.06
C GLY A 41 34.40 -12.54 -1.35
N LYS A 42 33.70 -13.56 -1.86
CA LYS A 42 32.94 -13.47 -3.12
C LYS A 42 31.68 -12.60 -2.96
N GLY A 43 31.02 -12.70 -1.81
CA GLY A 43 29.92 -11.81 -1.43
C GLY A 43 30.35 -10.35 -1.33
N ASP A 44 31.45 -10.09 -0.63
CA ASP A 44 32.00 -8.73 -0.46
C ASP A 44 32.42 -8.10 -1.79
N ALA A 45 33.07 -8.86 -2.67
CA ALA A 45 33.42 -8.39 -4.01
C ALA A 45 32.17 -8.02 -4.85
N MET A 46 31.06 -8.75 -4.67
CA MET A 46 29.80 -8.45 -5.35
C MET A 46 29.13 -7.19 -4.78
N ILE A 47 29.22 -6.99 -3.45
CA ILE A 47 28.76 -5.78 -2.76
C ILE A 47 29.56 -4.57 -3.26
N GLU A 48 30.88 -4.68 -3.36
CA GLU A 48 31.76 -3.62 -3.87
C GLU A 48 31.47 -3.31 -5.34
N LYS A 49 31.34 -4.34 -6.19
CA LYS A 49 30.98 -4.19 -7.61
C LYS A 49 29.66 -3.43 -7.81
N HIS A 50 28.71 -3.60 -6.89
CA HIS A 50 27.40 -2.95 -6.94
C HIS A 50 27.26 -1.82 -5.91
N GLN A 51 28.37 -1.31 -5.38
CA GLN A 51 28.40 -0.28 -4.36
C GLN A 51 27.69 1.00 -4.82
N SER A 52 27.71 1.34 -6.12
CA SER A 52 26.98 2.49 -6.67
C SER A 52 25.45 2.37 -6.53
N VAL A 53 24.90 1.16 -6.66
CA VAL A 53 23.48 0.87 -6.42
C VAL A 53 23.15 0.98 -4.92
N ILE A 54 24.04 0.47 -4.07
CA ILE A 54 23.90 0.54 -2.61
C ILE A 54 24.00 2.00 -2.12
N VAL A 55 24.96 2.77 -2.65
CA VAL A 55 25.21 4.17 -2.30
C VAL A 55 24.13 5.09 -2.87
N SER A 56 23.62 4.85 -4.08
CA SER A 56 22.45 5.59 -4.59
C SER A 56 21.22 5.35 -3.72
N HIS A 57 21.05 4.13 -3.21
CA HIS A 57 19.98 3.81 -2.26
C HIS A 57 20.24 4.33 -0.83
N SER A 58 21.49 4.52 -0.40
CA SER A 58 21.82 5.07 0.93
C SER A 58 21.86 6.61 0.98
N LYS A 59 22.29 7.26 -0.11
CA LYS A 59 22.24 8.73 -0.32
C LYS A 59 20.82 9.26 -0.49
N ASN A 60 19.84 8.37 -0.58
CA ASN A 60 18.42 8.69 -0.39
C ASN A 60 18.04 9.10 1.05
N SER A 61 19.00 9.52 1.89
CA SER A 61 18.72 10.48 2.95
C SER A 61 18.50 11.91 2.43
N GLY A 62 18.80 12.17 1.15
CA GLY A 62 18.37 13.34 0.37
C GLY A 62 16.97 13.23 -0.26
N HIS A 63 16.18 12.21 0.09
CA HIS A 63 14.80 11.96 -0.36
C HIS A 63 13.78 13.09 -0.05
N ASN A 64 14.19 14.28 0.36
CA ASN A 64 13.29 15.26 0.97
C ASN A 64 13.14 16.58 0.20
N LYS A 65 13.70 16.70 -1.02
CA LYS A 65 13.48 17.90 -1.85
C LYS A 65 12.93 17.59 -3.22
N GLU A 66 13.52 16.66 -3.97
CA GLU A 66 12.97 16.19 -5.25
C GLU A 66 11.82 15.21 -5.04
N ILE A 67 11.92 14.26 -4.12
CA ILE A 67 10.75 13.46 -3.73
C ILE A 67 9.73 14.32 -3.00
N LYS A 68 10.11 15.32 -2.21
CA LYS A 68 9.13 16.24 -1.63
C LYS A 68 8.45 17.08 -2.71
N LYS A 69 9.15 17.51 -3.76
CA LYS A 69 8.59 18.19 -4.93
C LYS A 69 7.70 17.27 -5.77
N VAL A 70 8.15 16.04 -6.05
CA VAL A 70 7.37 14.99 -6.73
C VAL A 70 6.17 14.56 -5.88
N MET A 71 6.30 14.51 -4.54
CA MET A 71 5.20 14.24 -3.60
C MET A 71 4.23 15.43 -3.49
N GLU A 72 4.73 16.66 -3.62
CA GLU A 72 3.92 17.88 -3.70
C GLU A 72 3.17 17.95 -5.05
N GLU A 73 3.78 17.48 -6.14
CA GLU A 73 3.12 17.28 -7.44
C GLU A 73 2.11 16.10 -7.36
N ILE A 74 2.43 15.05 -6.61
CA ILE A 74 1.56 13.88 -6.35
C ILE A 74 0.35 14.24 -5.47
N LYS A 75 0.35 15.38 -4.77
CA LYS A 75 -0.88 15.86 -4.09
C LYS A 75 -2.05 16.04 -5.05
N ASN A 76 -1.77 16.17 -6.35
CA ASN A 76 -2.77 16.26 -7.40
C ASN A 76 -2.58 15.18 -8.47
N VAL A 77 -2.20 13.94 -8.13
CA VAL A 77 -2.19 12.84 -9.12
C VAL A 77 -3.62 12.67 -9.66
N PRO A 78 -3.87 12.93 -10.95
CA PRO A 78 -5.17 12.62 -11.52
C PRO A 78 -5.35 11.11 -11.54
N PRO A 79 -6.58 10.61 -11.33
CA PRO A 79 -6.84 9.19 -11.50
C PRO A 79 -6.40 8.68 -12.87
N SER A 80 -5.69 7.57 -12.88
CA SER A 80 -5.30 6.83 -14.08
C SER A 80 -6.47 5.99 -14.58
N SER A 81 -6.46 5.64 -15.87
CA SER A 81 -7.36 4.61 -16.42
C SER A 81 -7.07 3.21 -15.89
N ASP A 82 -5.89 2.96 -15.31
CA ASP A 82 -5.56 1.72 -14.61
C ASP A 82 -6.06 1.77 -13.15
N PRO A 83 -7.14 1.05 -12.80
CA PRO A 83 -7.70 1.09 -11.47
C PRO A 83 -6.83 0.39 -10.42
N VAL A 84 -5.95 -0.55 -10.81
CA VAL A 84 -5.03 -1.21 -9.88
C VAL A 84 -3.95 -0.22 -9.45
N ASN A 85 -3.39 0.53 -10.41
CA ASN A 85 -2.43 1.59 -10.11
C ASN A 85 -3.04 2.67 -9.19
N ASN A 86 -4.29 3.10 -9.46
CA ASN A 86 -4.99 4.04 -8.58
C ASN A 86 -5.07 3.56 -7.12
N ASN A 87 -5.33 2.26 -6.91
CA ASN A 87 -5.37 1.69 -5.57
C ASN A 87 -3.98 1.67 -4.91
N LEU A 88 -2.93 1.32 -5.67
CA LEU A 88 -1.56 1.30 -5.17
C LEU A 88 -1.07 2.69 -4.75
N VAL A 89 -1.29 3.68 -5.63
CA VAL A 89 -0.95 5.08 -5.36
C VAL A 89 -1.78 5.61 -4.20
N GLY A 90 -3.09 5.33 -4.16
CA GLY A 90 -3.97 5.69 -3.04
C GLY A 90 -3.46 5.18 -1.69
N MET A 91 -3.01 3.92 -1.62
CA MET A 91 -2.46 3.37 -0.38
C MET A 91 -1.19 4.08 0.09
N ASN A 92 -0.32 4.51 -0.83
CA ASN A 92 0.89 5.26 -0.48
C ASN A 92 0.54 6.67 -0.01
N LEU A 93 -0.36 7.36 -0.73
CA LEU A 93 -0.90 8.66 -0.34
C LEU A 93 -1.51 8.64 1.07
N GLU A 94 -2.27 7.59 1.43
CA GLU A 94 -2.80 7.45 2.78
C GLU A 94 -1.71 7.27 3.85
N LYS A 95 -0.61 6.56 3.54
CA LYS A 95 0.54 6.41 4.46
C LYS A 95 1.27 7.73 4.66
N ASP A 96 1.32 8.55 3.61
CA ASP A 96 1.98 9.86 3.62
C ASP A 96 1.09 10.96 4.20
N GLY A 97 -0.11 10.61 4.69
CA GLY A 97 -1.07 11.53 5.30
C GLY A 97 -1.90 12.33 4.29
N ASN A 98 -1.68 12.12 2.99
CA ASN A 98 -2.40 12.78 1.92
C ASN A 98 -3.71 12.04 1.56
N VAL A 99 -4.63 12.04 2.52
CA VAL A 99 -5.86 11.24 2.43
C VAL A 99 -6.81 11.77 1.34
N ASP A 100 -6.84 13.09 1.09
CA ASP A 100 -7.74 13.67 0.07
C ASP A 100 -7.36 13.25 -1.35
N ALA A 101 -6.07 13.23 -1.68
CA ALA A 101 -5.63 12.74 -2.98
C ALA A 101 -5.96 11.24 -3.15
N ALA A 102 -5.82 10.44 -2.09
CA ALA A 102 -6.20 9.03 -2.13
C ALA A 102 -7.72 8.85 -2.36
N VAL A 103 -8.56 9.70 -1.74
CA VAL A 103 -10.02 9.69 -1.95
C VAL A 103 -10.35 9.89 -3.43
N SER A 104 -9.71 10.83 -4.11
CA SER A 104 -9.93 11.07 -5.55
C SER A 104 -9.65 9.83 -6.40
N LEU A 105 -8.55 9.12 -6.13
CA LEU A 105 -8.20 7.89 -6.84
C LEU A 105 -9.20 6.75 -6.59
N TYR A 106 -9.63 6.59 -5.33
CA TYR A 106 -10.61 5.56 -4.99
C TYR A 106 -12.01 5.88 -5.54
N GLU A 107 -12.45 7.14 -5.50
CA GLU A 107 -13.76 7.54 -6.05
C GLU A 107 -13.80 7.32 -7.56
N TYR A 108 -12.71 7.59 -8.27
CA TYR A 108 -12.61 7.24 -9.68
C TYR A 108 -12.82 5.74 -9.92
N ASN A 109 -12.19 4.88 -9.12
CA ASN A 109 -12.41 3.43 -9.24
C ASN A 109 -13.86 3.04 -8.92
N VAL A 110 -14.51 3.74 -7.97
CA VAL A 110 -15.92 3.54 -7.64
C VAL A 110 -16.83 3.96 -8.80
N THR A 111 -16.59 5.09 -9.46
CA THR A 111 -17.36 5.54 -10.63
C THR A 111 -17.19 4.60 -11.82
N HIS A 112 -16.01 3.99 -11.96
CA HIS A 112 -15.70 3.00 -13.00
C HIS A 112 -16.00 1.54 -12.59
N ARG A 113 -16.80 1.35 -11.53
CA ARG A 113 -17.34 0.05 -11.10
C ARG A 113 -16.27 -1.03 -10.88
N PHE A 114 -15.13 -0.67 -10.30
CA PHE A 114 -14.05 -1.60 -10.02
C PHE A 114 -14.54 -2.90 -9.34
N GLU A 115 -14.09 -4.05 -9.83
CA GLU A 115 -14.62 -5.35 -9.38
C GLU A 115 -14.10 -5.78 -8.00
N GLY A 116 -13.01 -5.16 -7.54
CA GLY A 116 -12.39 -5.43 -6.25
C GLY A 116 -12.99 -4.60 -5.11
N SER A 117 -12.97 -5.14 -3.88
CA SER A 117 -13.55 -4.45 -2.72
C SER A 117 -12.70 -3.32 -2.13
N HIS A 118 -11.45 -3.18 -2.57
CA HIS A 118 -10.47 -2.29 -1.93
C HIS A 118 -10.88 -0.80 -1.88
N PRO A 119 -11.15 -0.12 -3.02
CA PRO A 119 -11.49 1.30 -3.00
C PRO A 119 -12.76 1.59 -2.19
N TYR A 120 -13.78 0.74 -2.32
CA TYR A 120 -15.00 0.83 -1.52
C TYR A 120 -14.71 0.74 -0.01
N LYS A 121 -13.91 -0.25 0.41
CA LYS A 121 -13.55 -0.43 1.83
C LYS A 121 -12.79 0.78 2.38
N ARG A 122 -11.80 1.29 1.63
CA ARG A 122 -11.00 2.45 2.04
C ARG A 122 -11.86 3.69 2.18
N LEU A 123 -12.68 4.01 1.17
CA LEU A 123 -13.59 5.14 1.20
C LEU A 123 -14.58 5.06 2.37
N CYS A 124 -15.18 3.90 2.63
CA CYS A 124 -16.05 3.75 3.80
C CYS A 124 -15.32 4.08 5.12
N ILE A 125 -14.05 3.67 5.27
CA ILE A 125 -13.25 3.97 6.47
C ILE A 125 -12.94 5.46 6.56
N ILE A 126 -12.52 6.08 5.46
CA ILE A 126 -12.16 7.50 5.39
C ILE A 126 -13.39 8.36 5.72
N TYR A 127 -14.51 8.13 5.04
CA TYR A 127 -15.75 8.88 5.25
C TYR A 127 -16.31 8.70 6.66
N ARG A 128 -16.21 7.49 7.24
CA ARG A 128 -16.56 7.26 8.66
C ARG A 128 -15.76 8.16 9.60
N LYS A 129 -14.44 8.22 9.43
CA LYS A 129 -13.54 9.04 10.27
C LYS A 129 -13.85 10.53 10.14
N ARG A 130 -14.23 10.97 8.93
CA ARG A 130 -14.65 12.34 8.63
C ARG A 130 -16.10 12.65 9.03
N LYS A 131 -16.83 11.68 9.58
CA LYS A 131 -18.27 11.77 9.89
C LYS A 131 -19.14 12.10 8.67
N MET A 132 -18.65 11.81 7.47
CA MET A 132 -19.36 11.97 6.19
C MET A 132 -20.22 10.72 5.94
N TYR A 133 -21.24 10.52 6.78
CA TYR A 133 -21.99 9.26 6.78
C TYR A 133 -22.79 9.02 5.50
N ASP A 134 -23.24 10.08 4.83
CA ASP A 134 -23.95 9.97 3.55
C ASP A 134 -23.06 9.44 2.43
N ASP A 135 -21.80 9.89 2.34
CA ASP A 135 -20.84 9.37 1.37
C ASP A 135 -20.44 7.93 1.68
N GLU A 136 -20.30 7.58 2.95
CA GLU A 136 -20.06 6.18 3.34
C GLU A 136 -21.21 5.27 2.91
N ILE A 137 -22.46 5.68 3.12
CA ILE A 137 -23.65 4.92 2.68
C ILE A 137 -23.63 4.77 1.16
N ARG A 138 -23.45 5.88 0.41
CA ARG A 138 -23.39 5.87 -1.05
C ARG A 138 -22.34 4.90 -1.58
N VAL A 139 -21.13 4.92 -1.03
CA VAL A 139 -20.05 4.03 -1.47
C VAL A 139 -20.33 2.57 -1.12
N ALA A 140 -20.86 2.31 0.09
CA ALA A 140 -21.24 0.96 0.50
C ALA A 140 -22.33 0.38 -0.42
N ASP A 141 -23.32 1.19 -0.80
CA ASP A 141 -24.39 0.78 -1.70
C ASP A 141 -23.87 0.51 -3.12
N LYS A 142 -22.97 1.37 -3.64
CA LYS A 142 -22.29 1.10 -4.92
C LYS A 142 -21.49 -0.21 -4.88
N ALA A 143 -20.87 -0.55 -3.75
CA ALA A 143 -20.16 -1.82 -3.60
C ALA A 143 -21.13 -3.03 -3.64
N ILE A 144 -22.30 -2.92 -3.00
CA ILE A 144 -23.34 -3.96 -3.02
C ILE A 144 -23.85 -4.20 -4.45
N GLN A 145 -23.97 -3.14 -5.25
CA GLN A 145 -24.39 -3.22 -6.65
C GLN A 145 -23.31 -3.90 -7.53
N ASN A 146 -22.06 -3.48 -7.41
CA ASN A 146 -21.02 -3.85 -8.37
C ASN A 146 -20.28 -5.16 -8.06
N LEU A 147 -20.17 -5.56 -6.79
CA LEU A 147 -19.40 -6.77 -6.44
C LEU A 147 -20.17 -8.03 -6.84
N ALA A 148 -19.49 -9.04 -7.40
CA ALA A 148 -20.15 -10.28 -7.81
C ALA A 148 -20.48 -11.20 -6.60
N GLN A 149 -19.55 -11.36 -5.67
CA GLN A 149 -19.69 -12.37 -4.60
C GLN A 149 -20.50 -11.84 -3.41
N SER A 150 -21.46 -12.65 -2.95
CA SER A 150 -22.39 -12.32 -1.86
C SER A 150 -21.71 -12.03 -0.52
N ASN A 151 -20.69 -12.83 -0.15
CA ASN A 151 -19.91 -12.63 1.07
C ASN A 151 -19.19 -11.26 1.10
N ARG A 152 -18.74 -10.77 -0.05
CA ARG A 152 -18.14 -9.44 -0.18
C ARG A 152 -19.18 -8.33 0.03
N LYS A 153 -20.46 -8.55 -0.36
CA LYS A 153 -21.56 -7.58 -0.17
C LYS A 153 -22.01 -7.45 1.28
N GLU A 154 -21.99 -8.54 2.04
CA GLU A 154 -22.46 -8.56 3.43
C GLU A 154 -21.71 -7.56 4.31
N TYR A 155 -20.38 -7.46 4.14
CA TYR A 155 -19.58 -6.43 4.78
C TYR A 155 -20.17 -5.02 4.56
N PHE A 156 -20.54 -4.69 3.32
CA PHE A 156 -21.06 -3.37 2.97
C PHE A 156 -22.49 -3.15 3.48
N ARG A 157 -23.36 -4.18 3.48
CA ARG A 157 -24.69 -4.08 4.11
C ARG A 157 -24.59 -3.70 5.58
N ASN A 158 -23.69 -4.37 6.31
CA ASN A 158 -23.41 -4.06 7.71
C ASN A 158 -22.83 -2.64 7.88
N ARG A 159 -22.03 -2.16 6.92
CA ARG A 159 -21.52 -0.78 6.92
C ARG A 159 -22.62 0.24 6.70
N THR A 160 -23.54 0.02 5.76
CA THR A 160 -24.71 0.90 5.52
C THR A 160 -25.55 1.04 6.79
N VAL A 161 -25.95 -0.07 7.42
CA VAL A 161 -26.71 -0.04 8.69
C VAL A 161 -25.98 0.76 9.76
N LYS A 162 -24.68 0.49 9.95
CA LYS A 162 -23.86 1.20 10.95
C LYS A 162 -23.73 2.69 10.63
N ALA A 163 -23.63 3.08 9.36
CA ALA A 163 -23.49 4.47 8.92
C ALA A 163 -24.79 5.23 9.16
N THR A 164 -25.93 4.65 8.78
CA THR A 164 -27.27 5.19 9.04
C THR A 164 -27.50 5.43 10.53
N ASN A 165 -27.12 4.47 11.38
CA ASN A 165 -27.26 4.62 12.83
C ASN A 165 -26.40 5.77 13.39
N LEU A 166 -25.17 5.95 12.90
CA LEU A 166 -24.35 7.09 13.33
C LEU A 166 -24.87 8.42 12.78
N LYS A 167 -25.37 8.45 11.54
CA LYS A 167 -26.02 9.62 10.95
C LYS A 167 -27.20 10.09 11.80
N ASN A 168 -28.06 9.17 12.21
CA ASN A 168 -29.24 9.49 13.01
C ASN A 168 -28.89 9.96 14.43
N LYS A 169 -27.79 9.46 15.02
CA LYS A 169 -27.29 9.90 16.33
C LYS A 169 -26.58 11.25 16.32
N ALA A 170 -26.14 11.70 15.15
CA ALA A 170 -25.43 12.97 14.99
C ALA A 170 -26.37 14.15 14.67
N LYS A 171 -27.66 13.89 14.49
CA LYS A 171 -28.73 14.88 14.44
C LYS A 171 -29.22 15.19 15.85
#